data_AF-G3IM81-F1
#
_entry.id   AF-G3IM81-F1
#
_cell.length_a   1.000
_cell.length_b   1.000
_cell.length_c   1.000
_cell.angle_alpha   90.00
_cell.angle_beta   90.00
_cell.angle_gamma   90.00
#
_symmetry.space_group_name_H-M   'P 1'
#
loop_
_entity.id
_entity.type
_entity.pdbx_description
1 polymer ?
#
loop_
_entity_poly.entity_id
_entity_poly.type
_entity_poly.pdbx_seq_one_letter_code
_entity_poly.pdbx_strand_id
1 'polypeptide(L)'
;MARFHGMEMPFTKEPHWLFGTMERYLKQIQDLPSTDLPQMNLLEMYNLKDEMGNLRKLLDATPSPVVFCHNDIQEGNILLLSEPKSDDSLMLVDFEYSSYNYR
;
A
#
# COMPACT_ATOMS: atom_id res chain seq x y z
N MET A 1 7.70 13.29 3.24
CA MET A 1 6.42 12.68 3.67
C MET A 1 5.41 13.65 4.27
N ALA A 2 5.70 14.39 5.34
CA ALA A 2 4.69 15.27 5.97
C ALA A 2 4.01 16.25 4.99
N ARG A 3 4.79 16.89 4.09
CA ARG A 3 4.25 17.74 3.02
C ARG A 3 3.35 16.97 2.04
N PHE A 4 3.73 15.74 1.69
CA PHE A 4 2.97 14.88 0.80
C PHE A 4 1.62 14.48 1.40
N HIS A 5 1.59 14.09 2.68
CA HIS A 5 0.35 13.80 3.41
C HIS A 5 -0.57 15.03 3.55
N GLY A 6 -0.02 16.24 3.44
CA GLY A 6 -0.79 17.49 3.42
C GLY A 6 -1.34 17.89 2.05
N MET A 7 -1.12 17.10 0.99
CA MET A 7 -1.61 17.41 -0.34
C MET A 7 -3.11 17.13 -0.49
N GLU A 8 -3.81 18.04 -1.15
CA GLU A 8 -5.22 17.88 -1.52
C GLU A 8 -5.35 17.50 -3.00
N MET A 9 -5.48 16.21 -3.28
CA MET A 9 -5.56 15.70 -4.66
C MET A 9 -7.01 15.47 -5.08
N PRO A 10 -7.40 15.69 -6.35
CA PRO A 10 -8.80 15.57 -6.81
C PRO A 10 -9.25 14.11 -7.01
N PHE A 11 -9.07 13.27 -5.98
CA PHE A 11 -9.45 11.86 -5.94
C PHE A 11 -10.42 11.59 -4.79
N THR A 12 -11.01 10.38 -4.80
CA THR A 12 -11.79 9.86 -3.67
C THR A 12 -10.96 9.89 -2.38
N LYS A 13 -11.57 10.43 -1.31
CA LYS A 13 -10.94 10.56 0.02
C LYS A 13 -11.11 9.36 0.92
N GLU A 14 -11.98 8.44 0.55
CA GLU A 14 -12.20 7.20 1.28
C GLU A 14 -11.03 6.22 1.05
N PRO A 15 -10.51 5.54 2.10
CA PRO A 15 -9.33 4.68 2.03
C PRO A 15 -9.64 3.29 1.46
N HIS A 16 -10.34 3.22 0.33
CA HIS A 16 -10.75 1.96 -0.29
C HIS A 16 -9.61 1.23 -1.00
N TRP A 17 -8.52 1.94 -1.35
CA TRP A 17 -7.49 1.42 -2.23
C TRP A 17 -6.76 0.20 -1.64
N LEU A 18 -6.42 0.25 -0.35
CA LEU A 18 -5.67 -0.81 0.34
C LEU A 18 -6.43 -2.15 0.31
N PHE A 19 -7.63 -2.18 0.89
CA PHE A 19 -8.43 -3.41 0.94
C PHE A 19 -8.95 -3.82 -0.43
N GLY A 20 -9.35 -2.88 -1.29
CA GLY A 20 -9.80 -3.20 -2.65
C GLY A 20 -8.69 -3.84 -3.50
N THR A 21 -7.42 -3.46 -3.28
CA THR A 21 -6.27 -4.08 -3.94
C THR A 21 -5.95 -5.45 -3.35
N MET A 22 -5.90 -5.59 -2.02
CA MET A 22 -5.63 -6.87 -1.37
C MET A 22 -6.71 -7.93 -1.69
N GLU A 23 -7.99 -7.55 -1.67
CA GLU A 23 -9.10 -8.44 -2.03
C GLU A 23 -9.02 -8.91 -3.49
N ARG A 24 -8.66 -8.00 -4.40
CA ARG A 24 -8.43 -8.34 -5.83
C ARG A 24 -7.30 -9.35 -5.98
N TYR A 25 -6.17 -9.15 -5.29
CA TYR A 25 -5.04 -10.07 -5.36
C TYR A 25 -5.35 -11.42 -4.70
N LEU A 26 -6.03 -11.43 -3.56
CA LEU A 26 -6.45 -12.67 -2.91
C LEU A 26 -7.34 -13.51 -3.84
N LYS A 27 -8.27 -12.86 -4.56
CA LYS A 27 -9.10 -13.54 -5.56
C LYS A 27 -8.25 -14.12 -6.69
N GLN A 28 -7.30 -13.36 -7.24
CA GLN A 28 -6.40 -13.85 -8.29
C GLN A 28 -5.57 -15.05 -7.83
N ILE A 29 -5.08 -15.03 -6.59
CA ILE A 29 -4.33 -16.14 -5.99
C ILE A 29 -5.23 -17.39 -5.86
N GLN A 30 -6.49 -17.23 -5.45
CA GLN A 30 -7.45 -18.33 -5.34
C GLN A 30 -7.79 -18.95 -6.70
N ASP A 31 -7.73 -18.17 -7.78
CA ASP A 31 -7.98 -18.61 -9.14
C ASP A 31 -6.73 -19.24 -9.81
N LEU A 32 -5.56 -19.23 -9.14
CA LEU A 32 -4.35 -19.87 -9.67
C LEU A 32 -4.51 -21.40 -9.69
N PRO A 33 -3.99 -22.08 -10.73
CA PRO A 33 -3.96 -23.53 -10.74
C PRO A 33 -3.06 -24.06 -9.63
N SER A 34 -3.43 -25.20 -9.03
CA SER A 34 -2.57 -25.91 -8.08
C SER A 34 -1.22 -26.21 -8.72
N THR A 35 -0.15 -25.66 -8.15
CA THR A 35 1.22 -25.94 -8.59
C THR A 35 1.73 -27.19 -7.91
N ASP A 36 2.26 -28.15 -8.68
CA ASP A 36 2.93 -29.38 -8.17
C ASP A 36 4.26 -29.11 -7.44
N LEU A 37 4.59 -27.85 -7.15
CA LEU A 37 5.84 -27.49 -6.51
C LEU A 37 5.76 -27.80 -5.00
N PRO A 38 6.74 -28.53 -4.43
CA PRO A 38 6.78 -28.90 -3.01
C PRO A 38 7.15 -27.72 -2.09
N GLN A 39 7.12 -26.49 -2.61
CA GLN A 39 7.20 -25.30 -1.78
C GLN A 39 5.94 -25.31 -0.92
N MET A 40 6.08 -25.82 0.31
CA MET A 40 5.06 -25.87 1.35
C MET A 40 4.15 -24.68 1.15
N ASN A 41 2.90 -24.96 0.79
CA ASN A 41 2.00 -23.97 0.27
C ASN A 41 1.75 -22.95 1.38
N LEU A 42 2.57 -21.90 1.47
CA LEU A 42 2.50 -20.89 2.53
C LEU A 42 1.11 -20.22 2.52
N LEU A 43 0.48 -20.23 1.35
CA LEU A 43 -0.91 -19.83 1.11
C LEU A 43 -1.94 -20.79 1.72
N GLU A 44 -1.64 -22.09 1.84
CA GLU A 44 -2.45 -23.06 2.60
C GLU A 44 -2.10 -23.03 4.10
N MET A 45 -0.83 -22.76 4.44
CA MET A 45 -0.36 -22.72 5.83
C MET A 45 -0.99 -21.56 6.60
N TYR A 46 -1.18 -20.42 5.95
CA TYR A 46 -1.92 -19.28 6.48
C TYR A 46 -3.25 -19.16 5.76
N ASN A 47 -4.37 -19.22 6.48
CA ASN A 47 -5.67 -18.92 5.88
C ASN A 47 -5.73 -17.42 5.54
N LEU A 48 -5.24 -17.04 4.36
CA LEU A 48 -5.11 -15.64 3.94
C LEU A 48 -6.43 -14.86 3.99
N LYS A 49 -7.56 -15.54 3.81
CA LYS A 49 -8.87 -14.93 3.94
C LYS A 49 -9.17 -14.51 5.37
N ASP A 50 -8.85 -15.36 6.34
CA ASP A 50 -9.01 -15.06 7.76
C ASP A 50 -8.01 -14.00 8.21
N GLU A 51 -6.75 -14.10 7.76
CA GLU A 51 -5.71 -13.08 8.04
C GLU A 51 -6.09 -11.70 7.52
N MET A 52 -6.64 -11.61 6.30
CA MET A 52 -7.16 -10.36 5.74
C MET A 52 -8.31 -9.78 6.59
N GLY A 53 -9.20 -10.64 7.09
CA GLY A 53 -10.27 -10.23 8.00
C GLY A 53 -9.77 -9.74 9.35
N ASN A 54 -8.71 -10.35 9.88
CA ASN A 54 -8.06 -9.91 11.12
C ASN A 54 -7.35 -8.57 10.95
N LEU A 55 -6.63 -8.39 9.84
CA LEU A 55 -5.98 -7.13 9.47
C LEU A 55 -7.02 -6.00 9.34
N ARG A 56 -8.15 -6.27 8.68
CA ARG A 56 -9.28 -5.32 8.55
C ARG A 56 -9.73 -4.80 9.92
N LYS A 57 -10.02 -5.72 10.86
CA LYS A 57 -10.45 -5.37 12.22
C LYS A 57 -9.41 -4.55 12.96
N LEU A 58 -8.12 -4.89 12.82
CA LEU A 58 -7.03 -4.17 13.48
C LEU A 58 -6.90 -2.74 12.97
N LEU A 59 -6.95 -2.56 11.64
CA LEU A 59 -6.85 -1.25 11.02
C LEU A 59 -8.10 -0.40 11.28
N ASP A 60 -9.30 -0.97 11.23
CA ASP A 60 -10.55 -0.26 11.55
C ASP A 60 -10.60 0.19 13.03
N ALA A 61 -9.94 -0.53 13.94
CA ALA A 61 -9.80 -0.16 15.35
C ALA A 61 -8.69 0.87 15.63
N THR A 62 -7.87 1.20 14.63
CA THR A 62 -6.75 2.15 14.76
C THR A 62 -7.16 3.50 14.18
N PRO A 63 -7.26 4.58 15.00
CA PRO A 63 -7.69 5.90 14.52
C PRO A 63 -6.57 6.63 13.77
N SER A 64 -6.08 6.05 12.67
CA SER A 64 -5.13 6.72 11.78
C SER A 64 -5.88 7.68 10.84
N PRO A 65 -5.46 8.95 10.72
CA PRO A 65 -6.11 9.88 9.82
C PRO A 65 -5.92 9.44 8.37
N VAL A 66 -6.96 9.66 7.56
CA VAL A 66 -6.89 9.42 6.12
C VAL A 66 -6.26 10.62 5.43
N VAL A 67 -5.18 10.39 4.70
CA VAL A 67 -4.39 11.42 4.01
C VAL A 67 -3.99 10.93 2.62
N PHE A 68 -3.46 11.81 1.77
CA PHE A 68 -2.89 11.37 0.50
C PHE A 68 -1.55 10.67 0.75
N CYS A 69 -1.51 9.37 0.46
CA CYS A 69 -0.36 8.49 0.69
C CYS A 69 0.29 8.08 -0.63
N HIS A 70 1.60 7.87 -0.60
CA HIS A 70 2.35 7.33 -1.74
C HIS A 70 2.16 5.82 -1.89
N ASN A 71 1.99 5.12 -0.76
CA ASN A 71 1.85 3.67 -0.60
C ASN A 71 3.05 2.82 -1.04
N ASP A 72 4.13 3.41 -1.53
CA ASP A 72 5.34 2.68 -1.98
C ASP A 72 6.63 3.48 -1.75
N ILE A 73 6.93 3.76 -0.48
CA ILE A 73 8.12 4.51 -0.06
C ILE A 73 9.31 3.55 0.09
N GLN A 74 9.75 2.99 -1.02
CA GLN A 74 10.99 2.23 -1.13
C GLN A 74 12.14 3.11 -1.62
N GLU A 75 13.39 2.66 -1.45
CA GLU A 75 14.60 3.42 -1.79
C GLU A 75 14.66 3.84 -3.27
N GLY A 76 14.10 3.02 -4.18
CA GLY A 76 14.03 3.34 -5.60
C GLY A 76 13.17 4.57 -5.93
N ASN A 77 12.22 4.89 -5.05
CA ASN A 77 11.26 5.99 -5.24
C ASN A 77 11.67 7.28 -4.49
N ILE A 78 12.86 7.30 -3.90
CA ILE A 78 13.40 8.47 -3.18
C ILE A 78 14.69 8.90 -3.85
N LEU A 79 14.61 9.97 -4.64
CA LEU A 79 15.74 10.48 -5.39
C LEU A 79 16.46 11.59 -4.62
N LEU A 80 17.80 11.55 -4.60
CA LEU A 80 18.64 12.66 -4.18
C LEU A 80 18.93 13.56 -5.40
N LEU A 81 18.53 14.83 -5.31
CA LEU A 81 18.75 15.83 -6.34
C LEU A 81 20.23 16.26 -6.38
N SER A 82 20.84 16.25 -7.57
CA SER A 82 22.26 16.59 -7.76
C SER A 82 22.59 18.06 -7.48
N GLU A 83 21.62 18.96 -7.72
CA GLU A 83 21.75 20.41 -7.49
C GLU A 83 20.53 20.92 -6.70
N PRO A 84 20.51 20.69 -5.38
CA PRO A 84 19.37 21.09 -4.56
C PRO A 84 19.32 22.62 -4.46
N LYS A 85 18.16 23.20 -4.79
CA LYS A 85 17.93 24.66 -4.74
C LYS A 85 17.66 25.17 -3.30
N SER A 86 17.46 24.27 -2.35
CA SER A 86 17.20 24.51 -0.92
C SER A 86 17.67 23.28 -0.12
N ASP A 87 17.43 23.25 1.20
CA ASP A 87 17.68 22.06 2.04
C ASP A 87 16.82 20.83 1.64
N ASP A 88 15.84 21.01 0.74
CA ASP A 88 15.05 19.90 0.18
C ASP A 88 15.81 19.23 -0.97
N SER A 89 16.71 18.32 -0.61
CA SER A 89 17.48 17.53 -1.58
C SER A 89 16.79 16.24 -2.01
N LEU A 90 15.69 15.86 -1.37
CA LEU A 90 14.97 14.61 -1.65
C LEU A 90 13.69 14.84 -2.44
N MET A 91 13.46 14.01 -3.45
CA MET A 91 12.25 14.00 -4.27
C MET A 91 11.61 12.61 -4.27
N LEU A 92 10.30 12.56 -4.05
CA LEU A 92 9.51 11.33 -4.22
C LEU A 92 9.08 11.21 -5.68
N VAL A 93 9.13 10.00 -6.23
CA VAL A 93 8.72 9.68 -7.60
C VAL A 93 7.93 8.38 -7.62
N ASP A 94 7.33 8.08 -8.77
CA ASP A 94 6.55 6.86 -9.02
C ASP A 94 5.30 6.73 -8.14
N PHE A 95 4.28 7.50 -8.50
CA PHE A 95 3.02 7.60 -7.75
C PHE A 95 1.98 6.55 -8.15
N GLU A 96 2.39 5.41 -8.73
CA GLU A 96 1.45 4.43 -9.32
C GLU A 96 0.44 3.86 -8.30
N TYR A 97 0.85 3.75 -7.04
CA TYR A 97 0.00 3.28 -5.95
C TYR A 97 -0.61 4.40 -5.11
N SER A 98 -0.39 5.67 -5.46
CA SER A 98 -0.81 6.79 -4.62
C SER A 98 -2.33 6.92 -4.54
N SER A 99 -2.84 7.10 -3.33
CA SER A 99 -4.28 7.22 -3.05
C SER A 99 -4.51 7.81 -1.66
N TYR A 100 -5.76 8.18 -1.35
CA TYR A 100 -6.11 8.43 0.04
C TYR A 100 -6.08 7.11 0.81
N ASN A 101 -5.33 7.08 1.90
CA ASN A 101 -5.14 5.91 2.74
C ASN A 101 -4.87 6.32 4.19
N TYR A 102 -4.85 5.36 5.11
CA TYR A 102 -4.35 5.59 6.47
C TYR A 102 -2.88 6.05 6.43
N ARG A 103 -2.56 7.10 7.20
CA ARG A 103 -1.21 7.67 7.32
C ARG A 103 -0.18 6.68 7.83
#